data_AF-A0A9N9WEW4-F1
#
_entry.id   AF-A0A9N9WEW4-F1
#
_cell.length_a   1.000
_cell.length_b   1.000
_cell.length_c   1.000
_cell.angle_alpha   90.00
_cell.angle_beta   90.00
_cell.angle_gamma   90.00
#
_symmetry.space_group_name_H-M   'P 1'
#
loop_
_entity.id
_entity.type
_entity.pdbx_description
1 polymer ?
#
loop_
_entity_poly.entity_id
_entity_poly.type
_entity_poly.pdbx_seq_one_letter_code
_entity_poly.pdbx_strand_id
1 'polypeptide(L)'
;MPLCNKVLSNYSMKPSKLKDHLRRCHPDKIGKDLKYFQTLKEKYEKRPTVHSMLTSMTQSNDVGFRASYNISLHIAKSRKPHNIGEQLILPTVEEVLKTVLHMPSRDVLKRIPLSNDTVQRRIDEMSSDIESFLCSYLQTTHFSILLDELTLLGNEALLLAYVRFIIDEEIHEELLFAKTLFKLLRDFIQEKSIPFTMVGRYRGFISHLKRIISGVTAIHCVIHRQHLVAKNLSDRLHQSLQLVIKSVNELRNRFKRILLFIRFVFVARWRSG
;
A
#
# COMPACT_ATOMS: atom_id res chain seq x y z
N MET A 1 -40.11 -12.94 13.05
CA MET A 1 -40.94 -13.92 13.78
C MET A 1 -40.23 -15.27 13.80
N PRO A 2 -39.96 -15.86 14.99
CA PRO A 2 -39.13 -17.06 15.13
C PRO A 2 -39.63 -18.32 14.38
N LEU A 3 -40.92 -18.38 14.06
CA LEU A 3 -41.55 -19.54 13.41
C LEU A 3 -41.32 -19.61 11.89
N CYS A 4 -41.10 -18.47 11.24
CA CYS A 4 -40.95 -18.35 9.78
C CYS A 4 -39.67 -17.64 9.34
N ASN A 5 -38.83 -17.19 10.28
CA ASN A 5 -37.62 -16.40 10.02
C ASN A 5 -37.86 -15.13 9.18
N LYS A 6 -39.09 -14.61 9.14
CA LYS A 6 -39.44 -13.38 8.41
C LYS A 6 -39.53 -12.18 9.34
N VAL A 7 -39.09 -11.02 8.87
CA VAL A 7 -39.38 -9.73 9.52
C VAL A 7 -40.81 -9.37 9.15
N LEU A 8 -41.68 -9.24 10.17
CA LEU A 8 -43.05 -8.81 9.98
C LEU A 8 -43.12 -7.31 10.29
N SER A 9 -43.97 -6.58 9.55
CA SER A 9 -44.24 -5.18 9.86
C SER A 9 -45.00 -5.06 11.19
N ASN A 10 -44.91 -3.89 11.84
CA ASN A 10 -45.63 -3.61 13.09
C ASN A 10 -47.15 -3.84 12.95
N TYR A 11 -47.71 -3.54 11.78
CA TYR A 11 -49.12 -3.80 11.48
C TYR A 11 -49.46 -5.30 11.47
N SER A 12 -48.57 -6.13 10.92
CA SER A 12 -48.72 -7.59 10.86
C SER A 12 -48.47 -8.27 12.21
N MET A 13 -47.94 -7.55 13.21
CA MET A 13 -47.71 -8.03 14.57
C MET A 13 -48.93 -7.85 15.50
N LYS A 14 -50.08 -7.38 14.98
CA LYS A 14 -51.33 -7.32 15.76
C LYS A 14 -51.82 -8.74 16.10
N PRO A 15 -52.39 -8.99 17.30
CA PRO A 15 -52.79 -10.33 17.75
C PRO A 15 -53.71 -11.08 16.77
N SER A 16 -54.68 -10.39 16.17
CA SER A 16 -55.60 -10.98 15.18
C SER A 16 -54.87 -11.42 13.91
N LYS A 17 -53.91 -10.62 13.43
CA LYS A 17 -53.13 -10.90 12.21
C LYS A 17 -52.07 -11.98 12.45
N LEU A 18 -51.46 -12.03 13.64
CA LEU A 18 -50.57 -13.12 14.04
C LEU A 18 -51.31 -14.46 14.14
N LYS A 19 -52.53 -14.46 14.71
CA LYS A 19 -53.38 -15.66 14.78
C LYS A 19 -53.76 -16.17 13.39
N ASP A 20 -54.11 -15.26 12.48
CA ASP A 20 -54.37 -15.58 11.08
C ASP A 20 -53.13 -16.11 10.35
N HIS A 21 -51.96 -15.50 10.59
CA HIS A 21 -50.69 -15.92 10.00
C HIS A 21 -50.27 -17.31 10.50
N LEU A 22 -50.44 -17.60 11.80
CA LEU A 22 -50.22 -18.93 12.36
C LEU A 22 -51.13 -19.96 11.69
N ARG A 23 -52.43 -19.64 11.52
CA ARG A 23 -53.39 -20.54 10.88
C ARG A 23 -53.08 -20.81 9.41
N ARG A 24 -52.71 -19.78 8.65
CA ARG A 24 -52.46 -19.89 7.20
C ARG A 24 -51.10 -20.47 6.86
N CYS A 25 -50.05 -20.10 7.61
CA CYS A 25 -48.67 -20.44 7.27
C CYS A 25 -48.08 -21.58 8.11
N HIS A 26 -48.65 -21.87 9.29
CA HIS A 26 -48.15 -22.89 10.21
C HIS A 26 -49.30 -23.69 10.86
N PRO A 27 -50.15 -24.35 10.05
CA PRO A 27 -51.32 -25.08 10.57
C PRO A 27 -50.92 -26.20 11.54
N ASP A 28 -49.72 -26.77 11.37
CA ASP A 28 -49.09 -27.79 12.21
C ASP A 28 -48.70 -27.31 13.63
N LYS A 29 -48.68 -25.99 13.84
CA LYS A 29 -48.23 -25.36 15.11
C LYS A 29 -49.39 -24.71 15.87
N ILE A 30 -50.62 -24.88 15.39
CA ILE A 30 -51.83 -24.42 16.08
C ILE A 30 -52.00 -25.25 17.36
N GLY A 31 -52.25 -24.58 18.49
CA GLY A 31 -52.54 -25.24 19.77
C GLY A 31 -51.31 -25.72 20.56
N LYS A 32 -50.09 -25.41 20.11
CA LYS A 32 -48.89 -25.64 20.92
C LYS A 32 -48.89 -24.74 22.17
N ASP A 33 -48.28 -25.23 23.24
CA ASP A 33 -48.23 -24.53 24.52
C ASP A 33 -47.22 -23.37 24.53
N LEU A 34 -47.29 -22.54 25.56
CA LEU A 34 -46.39 -21.41 25.72
C LEU A 34 -44.91 -21.86 25.79
N LYS A 35 -44.64 -23.02 26.41
CA LYS A 35 -43.31 -23.58 26.59
C LYS A 35 -42.64 -23.92 25.26
N TYR A 36 -43.39 -24.44 24.29
CA TYR A 36 -42.93 -24.66 22.92
C TYR A 36 -42.43 -23.36 22.28
N PHE A 37 -43.21 -22.27 22.35
CA PHE A 37 -42.83 -20.99 21.75
C PHE A 37 -41.67 -20.30 22.47
N GLN A 38 -41.58 -20.44 23.80
CA GLN A 38 -40.41 -19.98 24.57
C GLN A 38 -39.13 -20.70 24.15
N THR A 39 -39.18 -22.04 24.04
CA THR A 39 -38.05 -22.85 23.57
C THR A 39 -37.63 -22.48 22.15
N LEU A 40 -38.60 -22.19 21.28
CA LEU A 40 -38.32 -21.76 19.90
C LEU A 40 -37.69 -20.36 19.83
N LYS A 41 -38.14 -19.43 20.68
CA LYS A 41 -37.54 -18.10 20.83
C LYS A 41 -36.08 -18.22 21.29
N GLU A 42 -35.81 -19.02 22.31
CA GLU A 42 -34.44 -19.24 22.80
C GLU A 42 -33.54 -19.85 21.72
N LYS A 43 -34.03 -20.82 20.94
CA LYS A 43 -33.29 -21.40 19.81
C LYS A 43 -33.00 -20.36 18.72
N TYR A 44 -33.93 -19.44 18.48
CA TYR A 44 -33.75 -18.37 17.50
C TYR A 44 -32.74 -17.31 17.98
N GLU A 45 -32.78 -16.95 19.27
CA GLU A 45 -31.86 -15.98 19.89
C GLU A 45 -30.44 -16.55 20.05
N LYS A 46 -30.31 -17.86 20.35
CA LYS A 46 -29.02 -18.57 20.43
C LYS A 46 -28.47 -18.99 19.06
N ARG A 47 -29.18 -18.71 17.96
CA ARG A 47 -28.70 -19.08 16.62
C ARG A 47 -27.49 -18.22 16.27
N PRO A 48 -26.36 -18.83 15.86
CA PRO A 48 -25.20 -18.06 15.45
C PRO A 48 -25.56 -17.25 14.20
N THR A 49 -25.45 -15.93 14.32
CA THR A 49 -25.57 -14.97 13.21
C THR A 49 -24.23 -14.84 12.50
N VAL A 50 -24.26 -14.41 11.23
CA VAL A 50 -23.04 -14.14 10.45
C VAL A 50 -22.12 -13.20 11.22
N HIS A 51 -22.66 -12.15 11.84
CA HIS A 51 -21.89 -11.25 12.71
C HIS A 51 -21.26 -11.99 13.90
N SER A 52 -22.02 -12.83 14.63
CA SER A 52 -21.46 -13.57 15.78
C SER A 52 -20.36 -14.57 15.38
N MET A 53 -20.47 -15.18 14.19
CA MET A 53 -19.45 -16.08 13.66
C MET A 53 -18.18 -15.31 13.29
N LEU A 54 -18.32 -14.16 12.63
CA LEU A 54 -17.20 -13.28 12.30
C LEU A 54 -16.50 -12.75 13.57
N THR A 55 -17.27 -12.33 14.58
CA THR A 55 -16.72 -11.89 15.88
C THR A 55 -16.02 -13.01 16.65
N SER A 56 -16.49 -14.25 16.54
CA SER A 56 -15.84 -15.40 17.18
C SER A 56 -14.52 -15.80 16.47
N MET A 57 -14.44 -15.59 15.15
CA MET A 57 -13.23 -15.82 14.36
C MET A 57 -12.14 -14.76 14.60
N THR A 58 -12.52 -13.52 14.93
CA THR A 58 -11.57 -12.44 15.25
C THR A 58 -10.96 -12.60 16.64
N GLN A 59 -11.71 -13.10 17.63
CA GLN A 59 -11.21 -13.27 19.01
C GLN A 59 -10.18 -14.41 19.17
N SER A 60 -10.19 -15.43 18.30
CA SER A 60 -9.32 -16.61 18.42
C SER A 60 -8.02 -16.55 17.60
N ASN A 61 -7.87 -15.59 16.70
CA ASN A 61 -6.78 -15.56 15.70
C ASN A 61 -5.87 -14.32 15.75
N ASP A 62 -6.04 -13.42 16.72
CA ASP A 62 -5.30 -12.14 16.74
C ASP A 62 -3.78 -12.31 16.68
N VAL A 63 -3.23 -13.27 17.44
CA VAL A 63 -1.77 -13.50 17.50
C VAL A 63 -1.21 -14.04 16.18
N GLY A 64 -1.93 -14.95 15.51
CA GLY A 64 -1.51 -15.53 14.23
C GLY A 64 -1.59 -14.53 13.09
N PHE A 65 -2.64 -13.70 13.06
CA PHE A 65 -2.75 -12.61 12.11
C PHE A 65 -1.63 -11.57 12.30
N ARG A 66 -1.36 -11.17 13.54
CA ARG A 66 -0.25 -10.26 13.87
C ARG A 66 1.10 -10.84 13.41
N ALA A 67 1.36 -12.12 13.70
CA ALA A 67 2.58 -12.80 13.27
C ALA A 67 2.74 -12.74 11.74
N SER A 68 1.68 -13.05 10.98
CA SER A 68 1.76 -12.93 9.52
C SER A 68 2.01 -11.51 9.02
N TYR A 69 1.44 -10.45 9.63
CA TYR A 69 1.71 -9.06 9.19
C TYR A 69 3.18 -8.72 9.42
N ASN A 70 3.71 -9.09 10.59
CA ASN A 70 5.12 -8.88 10.90
C ASN A 70 6.04 -9.64 9.93
N ILE A 71 5.72 -10.91 9.62
CA ILE A 71 6.48 -11.69 8.64
C ILE A 71 6.38 -11.07 7.24
N SER A 72 5.19 -10.69 6.78
CA SER A 72 5.00 -9.96 5.52
C SER A 72 5.83 -8.67 5.46
N LEU A 73 5.89 -7.92 6.55
CA LEU A 73 6.71 -6.71 6.67
C LEU A 73 8.20 -7.04 6.54
N HIS A 74 8.68 -8.12 7.16
CA HIS A 74 10.06 -8.57 7.01
C HIS A 74 10.39 -9.02 5.56
N ILE A 75 9.46 -9.70 4.89
CA ILE A 75 9.59 -10.08 3.48
C ILE A 75 9.76 -8.83 2.61
N ALA A 76 8.88 -7.84 2.81
CA ALA A 76 8.92 -6.57 2.08
C ALA A 76 10.23 -5.80 2.31
N LYS A 77 10.63 -5.61 3.58
CA LYS A 77 11.88 -4.92 3.95
C LYS A 77 13.12 -5.61 3.37
N SER A 78 13.09 -6.93 3.25
CA SER A 78 14.18 -7.73 2.68
C SER A 78 14.15 -7.80 1.15
N ARG A 79 13.17 -7.15 0.50
CA ARG A 79 12.94 -7.16 -0.96
C ARG A 79 12.87 -8.59 -1.52
N LYS A 80 12.21 -9.48 -0.80
CA LYS A 80 12.03 -10.89 -1.21
C LYS A 80 10.67 -11.07 -1.91
N PRO A 81 10.57 -12.07 -2.82
CA PRO A 81 9.30 -12.38 -3.46
C PRO A 81 8.27 -12.87 -2.44
N HIS A 82 6.98 -12.62 -2.69
CA HIS A 82 5.89 -12.93 -1.76
C HIS A 82 5.76 -14.43 -1.46
N ASN A 83 6.06 -15.27 -2.46
CA ASN A 83 6.05 -16.73 -2.36
C ASN A 83 7.02 -17.31 -1.32
N ILE A 84 7.99 -16.53 -0.81
CA ILE A 84 8.93 -17.01 0.20
C ILE A 84 8.24 -17.43 1.50
N GLY A 85 7.06 -16.86 1.79
CA GLY A 85 6.22 -17.21 2.93
C GLY A 85 5.85 -18.69 2.94
N GLU A 86 5.30 -19.18 1.84
CA GLU A 86 4.89 -20.59 1.69
C GLU A 86 6.04 -21.52 1.30
N GLN A 87 7.01 -21.05 0.51
CA GLN A 87 8.10 -21.89 -0.02
C GLN A 87 9.19 -22.18 0.99
N LEU A 88 9.44 -21.26 1.93
CA LEU A 88 10.58 -21.37 2.85
C LEU A 88 10.18 -21.14 4.30
N ILE A 89 9.42 -20.07 4.59
CA ILE A 89 9.14 -19.68 5.98
C ILE A 89 8.23 -20.72 6.66
N LEU A 90 7.12 -21.12 6.03
CA LEU A 90 6.22 -22.14 6.60
C LEU A 90 6.94 -23.49 6.84
N PRO A 91 7.69 -24.07 5.89
CA PRO A 91 8.49 -25.27 6.15
C PRO A 91 9.53 -25.10 7.26
N THR A 92 10.19 -23.94 7.34
CA THR A 92 11.19 -23.68 8.39
C THR A 92 10.54 -23.64 9.77
N VAL A 93 9.40 -22.95 9.90
CA VAL A 93 8.63 -22.91 11.14
C VAL A 93 8.14 -24.30 11.51
N GLU A 94 7.67 -25.08 10.53
CA GLU A 94 7.25 -26.46 10.74
C GLU A 94 8.35 -27.33 11.34
N GLU A 95 9.57 -27.25 10.79
CA GLU A 95 10.72 -28.01 11.27
C GLU A 95 11.07 -27.65 12.71
N VAL A 96 11.09 -26.36 13.06
CA VAL A 96 11.35 -25.88 14.43
C VAL A 96 10.29 -26.40 15.40
N LEU A 97 9.00 -26.33 15.03
CA LEU A 97 7.91 -26.82 15.87
C LEU A 97 8.04 -28.33 16.14
N LYS A 98 8.42 -29.12 15.14
CA LYS A 98 8.56 -30.58 15.25
C LYS A 98 9.81 -31.01 16.02
N THR A 99 10.95 -30.41 15.72
CA THR A 99 12.26 -30.84 16.23
C THR A 99 12.64 -30.22 17.56
N VAL A 100 12.40 -28.91 17.72
CA VAL A 100 12.84 -28.16 18.90
C VAL A 100 11.76 -28.16 19.98
N LEU A 101 10.50 -27.94 19.58
CA LEU A 101 9.40 -27.79 20.53
C LEU A 101 8.58 -29.08 20.71
N HIS A 102 8.78 -30.08 19.85
CA HIS A 102 8.00 -31.33 19.85
C HIS A 102 6.48 -31.11 19.86
N MET A 103 6.03 -30.08 19.14
CA MET A 103 4.64 -29.66 19.07
C MET A 103 3.98 -30.03 17.74
N PRO A 104 2.66 -30.28 17.72
CA PRO A 104 1.93 -30.45 16.47
C PRO A 104 1.94 -29.15 15.66
N SER A 105 2.55 -29.18 14.48
CA SER A 105 2.73 -28.01 13.62
C SER A 105 1.44 -27.52 12.95
N ARG A 106 0.52 -28.45 12.64
CA ARG A 106 -0.67 -28.19 11.81
C ARG A 106 -1.54 -27.03 12.32
N ASP A 107 -1.83 -27.00 13.61
CA ASP A 107 -2.73 -26.02 14.21
C ASP A 107 -2.08 -24.64 14.31
N VAL A 108 -0.76 -24.58 14.48
CA VAL A 108 0.00 -23.33 14.52
C VAL A 108 0.13 -22.74 13.13
N LEU A 109 0.53 -23.54 12.14
CA LEU A 109 0.73 -23.08 10.77
C LEU A 109 -0.58 -22.59 10.14
N LYS A 110 -1.71 -23.23 10.45
CA LYS A 110 -3.03 -22.79 9.96
C LYS A 110 -3.42 -21.40 10.48
N ARG A 111 -2.88 -20.95 11.62
CA ARG A 111 -3.15 -19.64 12.21
C ARG A 111 -2.29 -18.52 11.60
N ILE A 112 -1.23 -18.85 10.86
CA ILE A 112 -0.27 -17.89 10.29
C ILE A 112 -0.34 -17.98 8.76
N PRO A 113 -1.35 -17.34 8.12
CA PRO A 113 -1.51 -17.45 6.67
C PRO A 113 -0.41 -16.65 5.96
N LEU A 114 0.43 -17.35 5.20
CA LEU A 114 1.60 -16.82 4.48
C LEU A 114 1.63 -17.27 3.01
N SER A 115 0.46 -17.56 2.42
CA SER A 115 0.39 -17.82 0.98
C SER A 115 0.88 -16.60 0.20
N ASN A 116 1.33 -16.81 -1.04
CA ASN A 116 1.76 -15.73 -1.94
C ASN A 116 0.77 -14.55 -1.96
N ASP A 117 -0.52 -14.85 -2.15
CA ASP A 117 -1.58 -13.84 -2.24
C ASP A 117 -1.85 -13.16 -0.90
N THR A 118 -1.71 -13.89 0.21
CA THR A 118 -1.88 -13.32 1.56
C THR A 118 -0.75 -12.36 1.87
N VAL A 119 0.49 -12.73 1.55
CA VAL A 119 1.66 -11.88 1.76
C VAL A 119 1.54 -10.62 0.91
N GLN A 120 1.16 -10.75 -0.36
CA GLN A 120 0.90 -9.62 -1.24
C GLN A 120 -0.16 -8.68 -0.65
N ARG A 121 -1.36 -9.19 -0.34
CA ARG A 121 -2.46 -8.37 0.19
C ARG A 121 -2.06 -7.60 1.44
N ARG A 122 -1.33 -8.24 2.36
CA ARG A 122 -0.87 -7.57 3.59
C ARG A 122 0.14 -6.47 3.31
N ILE A 123 1.05 -6.68 2.36
CA ILE A 123 2.00 -5.66 1.94
C ILE A 123 1.26 -4.49 1.30
N ASP A 124 0.28 -4.76 0.45
CA ASP A 124 -0.54 -3.73 -0.19
C ASP A 124 -1.36 -2.92 0.84
N GLU A 125 -1.95 -3.59 1.84
CA GLU A 125 -2.65 -2.94 2.95
C GLU A 125 -1.73 -2.06 3.79
N MET A 126 -0.58 -2.58 4.23
CA MET A 126 0.41 -1.80 4.97
C MET A 126 0.93 -0.62 4.13
N SER A 127 1.10 -0.80 2.81
CA SER A 127 1.49 0.27 1.90
C SER A 127 0.42 1.35 1.80
N SER A 128 -0.85 0.96 1.69
CA SER A 128 -1.99 1.89 1.64
C SER A 128 -2.13 2.71 2.92
N ASP A 129 -1.89 2.08 4.07
CA ASP A 129 -1.91 2.76 5.37
C ASP A 129 -0.80 3.82 5.46
N ILE A 130 0.41 3.47 5.04
CA ILE A 130 1.56 4.40 4.98
C ILE A 130 1.27 5.54 4.00
N GLU A 131 0.74 5.25 2.81
CA GLU A 131 0.38 6.25 1.81
C GLU A 131 -0.66 7.24 2.36
N SER A 132 -1.69 6.73 3.03
CA SER A 132 -2.74 7.55 3.65
C SER A 132 -2.18 8.45 4.75
N PHE A 133 -1.33 7.91 5.62
CA PHE A 133 -0.62 8.69 6.64
C PHE A 133 0.21 9.79 5.98
N LEU A 134 1.05 9.44 5.02
CA LEU A 134 1.94 10.38 4.34
C LEU A 134 1.15 11.50 3.66
N CYS A 135 0.07 11.18 2.94
CA CYS A 135 -0.77 12.18 2.29
C CYS A 135 -1.40 13.13 3.30
N SER A 136 -1.92 12.63 4.42
CA SER A 136 -2.51 13.46 5.47
C SER A 136 -1.47 14.37 6.15
N TYR A 137 -0.27 13.85 6.38
CA TYR A 137 0.82 14.57 7.01
C TYR A 137 1.36 15.69 6.12
N LEU A 138 1.58 15.41 4.84
CA LEU A 138 2.09 16.38 3.88
C LEU A 138 1.13 17.55 3.62
N GLN A 139 -0.18 17.37 3.83
CA GLN A 139 -1.16 18.46 3.71
C GLN A 139 -0.97 19.55 4.77
N THR A 140 -0.40 19.22 5.92
CA THR A 140 -0.29 20.12 7.08
C THR A 140 1.14 20.58 7.36
N THR A 141 2.13 20.05 6.62
CA THR A 141 3.54 20.26 6.91
C THR A 141 4.30 20.83 5.72
N HIS A 142 5.49 21.36 5.98
CA HIS A 142 6.42 21.77 4.93
C HIS A 142 7.27 20.57 4.52
N PHE A 143 7.37 20.38 3.21
CA PHE A 143 8.12 19.28 2.65
C PHE A 143 8.83 19.71 1.37
N SER A 144 9.77 18.86 0.95
CA SER A 144 10.39 18.95 -0.35
C SER A 144 10.17 17.69 -1.16
N ILE A 145 9.96 17.82 -2.47
CA ILE A 145 9.87 16.69 -3.39
C ILE A 145 11.19 16.60 -4.15
N LEU A 146 11.71 15.39 -4.28
CA LEU A 146 12.83 15.09 -5.15
C LEU A 146 12.37 14.25 -6.33
N LEU A 147 12.55 14.77 -7.54
CA LEU A 147 12.25 14.04 -8.76
C LEU A 147 13.53 13.46 -9.33
N ASP A 148 13.48 12.17 -9.67
CA ASP A 148 14.59 11.43 -10.27
C ASP A 148 14.11 10.62 -11.47
N GLU A 149 14.95 10.54 -12.50
CA GLU A 149 14.65 9.79 -13.73
C GLU A 149 15.50 8.52 -13.74
N LEU A 150 14.82 7.37 -13.72
CA LEU A 150 15.42 6.06 -13.77
C LEU A 150 15.22 5.44 -15.15
N THR A 151 16.29 5.25 -15.91
CA THR A 151 16.24 4.56 -17.21
C THR A 151 16.33 3.04 -17.01
N LEU A 152 15.30 2.31 -17.44
CA LEU A 152 15.25 0.86 -17.44
C LEU A 152 15.88 0.27 -18.71
N LEU A 153 16.27 -1.01 -18.63
CA LEU A 153 16.68 -1.79 -19.80
C LEU A 153 15.50 -1.85 -20.79
N GLY A 154 15.69 -1.31 -22.00
CA GLY A 154 14.61 -1.17 -23.00
C GLY A 154 14.22 0.27 -23.33
N ASN A 155 14.99 1.28 -22.87
CA ASN A 155 14.76 2.70 -23.16
C ASN A 155 13.46 3.26 -22.57
N GLU A 156 12.90 2.56 -21.57
CA GLU A 156 11.80 3.08 -20.76
C GLU A 156 12.36 3.93 -19.62
N ALA A 157 11.77 5.11 -19.40
CA ALA A 157 12.11 5.96 -18.26
C ALA A 157 11.01 5.88 -17.19
N LEU A 158 11.41 5.66 -15.95
CA LEU A 158 10.59 5.80 -14.75
C LEU A 158 10.89 7.15 -14.10
N LEU A 159 9.85 7.93 -13.80
CA LEU A 159 9.95 9.08 -12.91
C LEU A 159 9.71 8.60 -11.47
N LEU A 160 10.72 8.77 -10.63
CA LEU A 160 10.65 8.57 -9.20
C LEU A 160 10.42 9.92 -8.53
N ALA A 161 9.47 9.97 -7.61
CA ALA A 161 9.26 11.11 -6.73
C ALA A 161 9.48 10.67 -5.30
N TYR A 162 10.47 11.26 -4.64
CA TYR A 162 10.68 11.14 -3.21
C TYR A 162 10.16 12.39 -2.52
N VAL A 163 9.72 12.26 -1.28
CA VAL A 163 9.34 13.38 -0.44
C VAL A 163 10.21 13.41 0.80
N ARG A 164 10.67 14.60 1.19
CA ARG A 164 11.37 14.83 2.44
C ARG A 164 10.61 15.79 3.31
N PHE A 165 10.45 15.43 4.56
CA PHE A 165 9.71 16.19 5.56
C PHE A 165 10.39 16.01 6.93
N ILE A 166 10.03 16.83 7.91
CA ILE A 166 10.62 16.81 9.25
C ILE A 166 9.59 16.28 10.24
N ILE A 167 9.89 15.17 10.93
CA ILE A 167 9.13 14.67 12.09
C ILE A 167 10.10 14.67 13.27
N ASP A 168 9.69 15.21 14.42
CA ASP A 168 10.48 15.19 15.65
C ASP A 168 11.93 15.68 15.47
N GLU A 169 12.10 16.77 14.70
CA GLU A 169 13.40 17.36 14.32
C GLU A 169 14.31 16.48 13.43
N GLU A 170 13.86 15.30 13.03
CA GLU A 170 14.55 14.40 12.11
C GLU A 170 14.02 14.55 10.67
N ILE A 171 14.93 14.49 9.70
CA ILE A 171 14.56 14.51 8.28
C ILE A 171 14.25 13.09 7.82
N HIS A 172 13.02 12.88 7.37
CA HIS A 172 12.59 11.64 6.75
C HIS A 172 12.60 11.78 5.22
N GLU A 173 12.91 10.71 4.49
CA GLU A 173 12.82 10.62 3.03
C GLU A 173 12.01 9.38 2.67
N GLU A 174 10.90 9.55 1.95
CA GLU A 174 10.01 8.46 1.54
C GLU A 174 9.75 8.49 0.03
N LEU A 175 9.53 7.33 -0.58
CA LEU A 175 9.13 7.25 -2.00
C LEU A 175 7.64 7.56 -2.11
N LEU A 176 7.30 8.66 -2.77
CA LEU A 176 5.91 9.07 -3.01
C LEU A 176 5.30 8.31 -4.19
N PHE A 177 6.01 8.19 -5.31
CA PHE A 177 5.59 7.35 -6.43
C PHE A 177 6.74 6.98 -7.37
N ALA A 178 6.54 5.89 -8.13
CA ALA A 178 7.35 5.51 -9.27
C ALA A 178 6.42 5.25 -10.48
N LYS A 179 6.46 6.11 -11.50
CA LYS A 179 5.58 6.01 -12.66
C LYS A 179 6.38 6.09 -13.96
N THR A 180 5.97 5.36 -14.98
CA THR A 180 6.58 5.49 -16.31
C THR A 180 6.35 6.90 -16.84
N LEU A 181 7.44 7.53 -17.31
CA LEU A 181 7.39 8.86 -17.86
C LEU A 181 6.41 8.92 -19.03
N PHE A 182 6.34 7.85 -19.83
CA PHE A 182 5.36 7.71 -20.92
C PHE A 182 3.90 7.77 -20.45
N LYS A 183 3.56 7.21 -19.29
CA LYS A 183 2.19 7.28 -18.75
C LYS A 183 1.89 8.69 -18.25
N LEU A 184 2.81 9.29 -17.50
CA LEU A 184 2.69 10.69 -17.07
C LEU A 184 2.60 11.66 -18.25
N LEU A 185 3.41 11.45 -19.28
CA LEU A 185 3.38 12.16 -20.56
C LEU A 185 2.04 12.00 -21.25
N ARG A 186 1.49 10.79 -21.34
CA ARG A 186 0.17 10.57 -21.96
C ARG A 186 -0.93 11.28 -21.20
N ASP A 187 -1.03 11.08 -19.89
CA ASP A 187 -2.05 11.72 -19.06
C ASP A 187 -1.95 13.26 -19.16
N PHE A 188 -0.73 13.80 -19.15
CA PHE A 188 -0.45 15.25 -19.25
C PHE A 188 -0.68 15.84 -20.64
N ILE A 189 -0.24 15.15 -21.71
CA ILE A 189 -0.45 15.58 -23.11
C ILE A 189 -1.94 15.54 -23.44
N GLN A 190 -2.66 14.52 -22.98
CA GLN A 190 -4.09 14.38 -23.21
C GLN A 190 -4.89 15.47 -22.47
N GLU A 191 -4.39 15.96 -21.33
CA GLU A 191 -5.04 17.04 -20.60
C GLU A 191 -4.69 18.45 -21.12
N LYS A 192 -3.49 18.67 -21.66
CA LYS A 192 -2.96 20.04 -21.91
C LYS A 192 -2.32 20.31 -23.27
N SER A 193 -2.18 19.34 -24.17
CA SER A 193 -1.66 19.52 -25.54
C SER A 193 -0.29 20.24 -25.65
N ILE A 194 0.65 19.98 -24.74
CA ILE A 194 1.99 20.61 -24.73
C ILE A 194 3.11 19.53 -24.69
N PRO A 195 4.18 19.66 -25.50
CA PRO A 195 5.34 18.76 -25.42
C PRO A 195 6.13 18.98 -24.12
N PHE A 196 6.38 17.88 -23.40
CA PHE A 196 7.01 17.87 -22.08
C PHE A 196 8.53 17.79 -22.20
N THR A 197 9.25 18.73 -21.58
CA THR A 197 10.69 18.61 -21.34
C THR A 197 10.96 18.85 -19.85
N MET A 198 11.68 17.95 -19.18
CA MET A 198 11.95 18.03 -17.74
C MET A 198 12.82 19.25 -17.35
N VAL A 199 13.62 19.77 -18.29
CA VAL A 199 14.74 20.68 -17.99
C VAL A 199 14.70 21.99 -18.80
N GLY A 200 13.53 22.39 -19.31
CA GLY A 200 13.40 23.69 -19.98
C GLY A 200 13.33 24.85 -18.97
N ARG A 201 14.33 25.73 -18.94
CA ARG A 201 14.33 26.97 -18.12
C ARG A 201 13.09 27.86 -18.33
N TYR A 202 12.54 27.84 -19.55
CA TYR A 202 11.41 28.69 -19.97
C TYR A 202 10.17 27.91 -20.45
N ARG A 203 10.30 26.60 -20.73
CA ARG A 203 9.21 25.75 -21.27
C ARG A 203 9.16 24.35 -20.65
N GLY A 204 9.85 24.15 -19.52
CA GLY A 204 9.97 22.84 -18.89
C GLY A 204 8.94 22.60 -17.77
N PHE A 205 8.94 21.37 -17.25
CA PHE A 205 8.08 20.94 -16.15
C PHE A 205 8.02 21.94 -14.98
N ILE A 206 9.17 22.50 -14.59
CA ILE A 206 9.27 23.51 -13.51
C ILE A 206 8.42 24.75 -13.78
N SER A 207 8.52 25.32 -14.99
CA SER A 207 7.78 26.53 -15.36
C SER A 207 6.27 26.29 -15.34
N HIS A 208 5.85 25.09 -15.74
CA HIS A 208 4.44 24.69 -15.71
C HIS A 208 3.95 24.48 -14.28
N LEU A 209 4.74 23.78 -13.45
CA LEU A 209 4.42 23.53 -12.05
C LEU A 209 4.22 24.83 -11.26
N LYS A 210 5.09 25.83 -11.49
CA LYS A 210 4.98 27.16 -10.89
C LYS A 210 3.71 27.93 -11.30
N ARG A 211 3.12 27.60 -12.45
CA ARG A 211 1.87 28.20 -12.93
C ARG A 211 0.65 27.56 -12.28
N ILE A 212 0.70 26.25 -12.01
CA ILE A 212 -0.39 25.53 -11.34
C ILE A 212 -0.35 25.77 -9.83
N ILE A 213 0.83 25.72 -9.22
CA ILE A 213 1.01 25.82 -7.78
C ILE A 213 1.80 27.09 -7.47
N SER A 214 1.09 28.13 -7.03
CA SER A 214 1.71 29.37 -6.58
C SER A 214 2.51 29.12 -5.29
N GLY A 215 3.76 29.57 -5.26
CA GLY A 215 4.66 29.41 -4.11
C GLY A 215 5.61 28.21 -4.15
N VAL A 216 5.66 27.43 -5.24
CA VAL A 216 6.69 26.38 -5.40
C VAL A 216 8.06 27.00 -5.69
N THR A 217 9.03 26.65 -4.85
CA THR A 217 10.44 26.95 -5.09
C THR A 217 11.11 25.72 -5.68
N ALA A 218 11.60 25.85 -6.91
CA ALA A 218 12.34 24.79 -7.58
C ALA A 218 13.83 25.12 -7.60
N ILE A 219 14.64 24.15 -7.19
CA ILE A 219 16.10 24.26 -7.16
C ILE A 219 16.65 23.20 -8.13
N HIS A 220 17.56 23.62 -9.00
CA HIS A 220 18.25 22.68 -9.87
C HIS A 220 19.15 21.76 -9.06
N CYS A 221 19.17 20.48 -9.43
CA CYS A 221 20.12 19.52 -8.89
C CYS A 221 21.55 20.05 -9.01
N VAL A 222 22.29 20.10 -7.89
CA VAL A 222 23.72 20.48 -7.90
C VAL A 222 24.50 19.54 -8.81
N ILE A 223 24.20 18.23 -8.77
CA ILE A 223 24.85 17.20 -9.60
C ILE A 223 24.58 17.47 -11.09
N HIS A 224 23.33 17.77 -11.46
CA HIS A 224 23.01 18.09 -12.86
C HIS A 224 23.68 19.38 -13.31
N ARG A 225 23.72 20.41 -12.46
CA ARG A 225 24.42 21.67 -12.74
C ARG A 225 25.92 21.42 -12.94
N GLN A 226 26.55 20.63 -12.09
CA GLN A 226 27.95 20.24 -12.23
C GLN A 226 28.19 19.42 -13.50
N HIS A 227 27.31 18.48 -13.83
CA HIS A 227 27.38 17.71 -15.07
C HIS A 227 27.28 18.61 -16.31
N LEU A 228 26.40 19.61 -16.30
CA LEU A 228 26.29 20.58 -17.40
C LEU A 228 27.56 21.43 -17.51
N VAL A 229 28.11 21.91 -16.40
CA VAL A 229 29.37 22.66 -16.38
C VAL A 229 30.53 21.79 -16.90
N ALA A 230 30.55 20.50 -16.55
CA ALA A 230 31.56 19.54 -17.00
C ALA A 230 31.61 19.38 -18.54
N LYS A 231 30.49 19.61 -19.24
CA LYS A 231 30.45 19.59 -20.71
C LYS A 231 31.19 20.75 -21.38
N ASN A 232 31.39 21.85 -20.65
CA ASN A 232 32.04 23.07 -21.15
C ASN A 232 33.44 23.28 -20.54
N LEU A 233 34.09 22.21 -20.07
CA LEU A 233 35.47 22.27 -19.56
C LEU A 233 36.46 22.45 -20.72
N SER A 234 37.59 23.14 -20.46
CA SER A 234 38.73 23.17 -21.37
C SER A 234 39.22 21.75 -21.69
N ASP A 235 39.82 21.53 -22.86
CA ASP A 235 40.27 20.20 -23.32
C ASP A 235 41.10 19.43 -22.29
N ARG A 236 42.02 20.10 -21.60
CA ARG A 236 42.89 19.48 -20.57
C ARG A 236 42.11 18.96 -19.36
N LEU A 237 41.12 19.71 -18.90
CA LEU A 237 40.23 19.32 -17.81
C LEU A 237 39.24 18.25 -18.27
N HIS A 238 38.76 18.33 -19.51
CA HIS A 238 37.88 17.31 -20.10
C HIS A 238 38.58 15.95 -20.19
N GLN A 239 39.83 15.91 -20.68
CA GLN A 239 40.62 14.67 -20.73
C GLN A 239 40.85 14.06 -19.34
N SER A 240 41.18 14.90 -18.35
CA SER A 240 41.36 14.45 -16.96
C SER A 240 40.06 13.87 -16.39
N LEU A 241 38.91 14.53 -16.64
CA LEU A 241 37.61 14.05 -16.23
C LEU A 241 37.23 12.72 -16.92
N GLN A 242 37.52 12.57 -18.22
CA GLN A 242 37.25 11.33 -18.95
C GLN A 242 38.04 10.14 -18.39
N LEU A 243 39.29 10.36 -17.96
CA LEU A 243 40.09 9.32 -17.29
C LEU A 243 39.45 8.88 -15.96
N VAL A 244 38.96 9.82 -15.16
CA VAL A 244 38.24 9.53 -13.91
C VAL A 244 36.93 8.80 -14.20
N ILE A 245 36.12 9.27 -15.16
CA ILE A 245 34.86 8.64 -15.56
C ILE A 245 35.11 7.20 -16.03
N LYS A 246 36.13 6.97 -16.86
CA LYS A 246 36.49 5.64 -17.34
C LYS A 246 36.86 4.71 -16.17
N SER A 247 37.67 5.20 -15.23
CA SER A 247 38.08 4.44 -14.04
C SER A 247 36.89 4.10 -13.14
N VAL A 248 35.99 5.06 -12.90
CA VAL A 248 34.76 4.86 -12.13
C VAL A 248 33.80 3.90 -12.84
N ASN A 249 33.67 3.99 -14.17
CA ASN A 249 32.83 3.08 -14.94
C ASN A 249 33.39 1.64 -14.96
N GLU A 250 34.71 1.47 -15.01
CA GLU A 250 35.35 0.16 -14.85
C GLU A 250 35.07 -0.45 -13.47
N LEU A 251 35.18 0.35 -12.41
CA LEU A 251 34.79 -0.07 -11.06
C LEU A 251 33.30 -0.41 -10.99
N ARG A 252 32.43 0.43 -11.56
CA ARG A 252 30.98 0.22 -11.60
C ARG A 252 30.58 -1.01 -12.41
N ASN A 253 31.28 -1.33 -13.48
CA ASN A 253 31.02 -2.53 -14.27
C ASN A 253 31.46 -3.81 -13.53
N ARG A 254 32.51 -3.71 -12.71
CA ARG A 254 32.93 -4.78 -11.79
C ARG A 254 31.95 -4.95 -10.62
N PHE A 255 31.37 -3.87 -10.13
CA PHE A 255 30.34 -3.85 -9.08
C PHE A 255 28.97 -3.50 -9.67
N LYS A 256 28.32 -4.48 -10.32
CA LYS A 256 26.96 -4.35 -10.91
C LYS A 256 25.95 -3.78 -9.90
N ARG A 257 25.79 -2.46 -9.84
CA ARG A 257 24.62 -1.69 -9.33
C ARG A 257 25.03 -0.24 -9.02
N ILE A 258 25.21 0.63 -10.01
CA ILE A 258 25.08 2.07 -9.76
C ILE A 258 24.33 2.71 -10.94
N LEU A 259 23.08 3.10 -10.68
CA LEU A 259 22.22 3.85 -11.58
C LEU A 259 22.74 5.29 -11.71
N LEU A 260 22.58 5.90 -12.88
CA LEU A 260 22.87 7.32 -13.11
C LEU A 260 21.69 8.15 -12.60
N PHE A 261 21.97 9.15 -11.75
CA PHE A 261 20.97 9.93 -11.02
C PHE A 261 20.85 11.35 -11.57
N ILE A 262 19.62 11.85 -11.77
CA ILE A 262 19.34 13.27 -12.02
C ILE A 262 18.30 13.75 -10.99
N ARG A 263 18.77 14.36 -9.90
CA ARG A 263 17.98 14.59 -8.68
C ARG A 263 17.46 16.03 -8.54
N PHE A 264 16.28 16.38 -9.03
CA PHE A 264 15.70 17.72 -8.82
C PHE A 264 15.15 17.87 -7.40
N VAL A 265 15.23 19.07 -6.79
CA VAL A 265 14.65 19.34 -5.46
C VAL A 265 13.62 20.47 -5.57
N PHE A 266 12.41 20.22 -5.07
CA PHE A 266 11.31 21.18 -4.99
C PHE A 266 10.98 21.39 -3.53
N VAL A 267 10.78 22.63 -3.09
CA VAL A 267 10.17 22.92 -1.78
C VAL A 267 8.78 23.46 -2.05
N ALA A 268 7.76 22.78 -1.53
CA ALA A 268 6.36 23.18 -1.68
C ALA A 268 5.77 23.51 -0.31
N ARG A 269 5.07 24.65 -0.24
CA ARG A 269 4.22 25.02 0.90
C ARG A 269 2.78 24.89 0.44
N TRP A 270 2.08 23.86 0.90
CA TRP A 270 0.64 23.76 0.67
C TRP A 270 -0.05 24.77 1.60
N ARG A 271 -0.67 25.80 1.03
CA ARG A 271 -1.61 26.65 1.77
C ARG A 271 -3.00 26.12 1.43
N SER A 272 -3.62 25.42 2.36
CA SER A 272 -5.06 25.17 2.34
C SER A 272 -5.76 26.53 2.38
N GLY A 273 -6.51 26.84 1.31
CA GLY A 273 -7.50 27.92 1.32
C GLY A 273 -8.71 27.57 2.16
#